data_AF-A0A1B6F833-F1
#
_entry.id   AF-A0A1B6F833-F1
#
_cell.length_a   1.000
_cell.length_b   1.000
_cell.length_c   1.000
_cell.angle_alpha   90.00
_cell.angle_beta   90.00
_cell.angle_gamma   90.00
#
_symmetry.space_group_name_H-M   'P 1'
#
loop_
_entity.id
_entity.type
_entity.pdbx_description
1 polymer ?
#
loop_
_entity_poly.entity_id
_entity_poly.type
_entity_poly.pdbx_seq_one_letter_code
_entity_poly.pdbx_strand_id
1 'polypeptide(L)'
;SLPVREGDLESDQLMFDLDQGFTQGFTQEQVDEMNQQLSQTRSQRVRAAMFPETLEEGMEIPSTQLDQAQPTAVQRLSEPSQMLKHAVVNLINYQDDADLATR
;
A
#
# COMPACT_ATOMS: atom_id res chain seq x y z
N SER A 1 -15.43 33.84 47.70
CA SER A 1 -15.93 33.17 46.48
C SER A 1 -15.59 34.04 45.29
N LEU A 2 -14.70 33.58 44.41
CA LEU A 2 -14.34 34.32 43.19
C LEU A 2 -15.40 34.03 42.12
N PRO A 3 -15.89 35.04 41.38
CA PRO A 3 -16.84 34.81 40.31
C PRO A 3 -16.09 34.23 39.10
N VAL A 4 -16.45 33.00 38.70
CA VAL A 4 -16.03 32.45 37.41
C VAL A 4 -16.66 33.34 36.34
N ARG A 5 -15.83 33.94 35.48
CA ARG A 5 -16.29 34.77 34.36
C ARG A 5 -16.92 33.84 33.31
N GLU A 6 -18.16 34.14 32.93
CA GLU A 6 -18.95 33.36 31.96
C GLU A 6 -18.24 33.14 30.61
N GLY A 7 -17.30 34.03 30.22
CA GLY A 7 -16.55 33.92 28.96
C GLY A 7 -15.49 32.80 28.89
N ASP A 8 -15.04 32.23 30.01
CA ASP A 8 -14.11 31.07 30.00
C ASP A 8 -14.85 29.78 29.62
N LEU A 9 -16.14 29.66 29.96
CA LEU A 9 -16.92 28.44 29.74
C LEU A 9 -17.31 28.26 28.26
N GLU A 10 -17.59 29.35 27.55
CA GLU A 10 -17.93 29.33 26.13
C GLU A 10 -16.71 29.07 25.24
N SER A 11 -15.53 29.57 25.63
CA SER A 11 -14.29 29.36 24.89
C SER A 11 -13.75 27.94 25.06
N ASP A 12 -13.88 27.34 26.25
CA ASP A 12 -13.55 25.94 26.50
C ASP A 12 -14.52 24.99 25.76
N GLN A 13 -15.81 25.36 25.68
CA GLN A 13 -16.81 24.60 24.93
C GLN A 13 -16.60 24.65 23.41
N LEU A 14 -16.19 25.79 22.86
CA LEU A 14 -15.81 25.92 21.45
C LEU A 14 -14.49 25.19 21.14
N MET A 15 -13.55 25.16 22.07
CA MET A 15 -12.30 24.40 21.92
C MET A 15 -12.57 22.88 21.96
N PHE A 16 -13.51 22.44 22.79
CA PHE A 16 -13.96 21.05 22.88
C PHE A 16 -14.74 20.58 21.64
N ASP A 17 -15.49 21.48 20.99
CA ASP A 17 -16.21 21.21 19.74
C ASP A 17 -15.26 21.22 18.52
N LEU A 18 -14.26 22.10 18.52
CA LEU A 18 -13.23 22.16 17.48
C LEU A 18 -12.26 20.98 17.55
N ASP A 19 -11.93 20.51 18.76
CA ASP A 19 -11.15 19.30 18.99
C ASP A 19 -11.93 18.04 18.59
N GLN A 20 -13.25 17.96 18.87
CA GLN A 20 -14.11 16.88 18.37
C GLN A 20 -14.26 16.86 16.84
N GLY A 21 -14.23 18.02 16.19
CA GLY A 21 -14.27 18.12 14.72
C GLY A 21 -12.99 17.66 14.02
N PHE A 22 -11.85 17.71 14.70
CA PHE A 22 -10.53 17.34 14.15
C PHE A 22 -10.00 15.97 14.64
N THR A 23 -10.57 15.42 15.72
CA THR A 23 -10.18 14.14 16.33
C THR A 23 -11.16 13.00 16.05
N GLN A 24 -12.04 13.13 15.06
CA GLN A 24 -12.65 11.95 14.43
C GLN A 24 -11.58 11.19 13.63
N GLY A 25 -10.69 10.52 14.38
CA GLY A 25 -9.93 9.40 13.84
C GLY A 25 -10.90 8.41 13.21
N PHE A 26 -10.46 7.75 12.14
CA PHE A 26 -11.26 6.75 11.45
C PHE A 26 -11.88 5.78 12.47
N THR A 27 -13.18 5.56 12.36
CA THR A 27 -13.87 4.57 13.19
C THR A 27 -13.31 3.17 12.86
N GLN A 28 -13.37 2.25 13.83
CA GLN A 28 -12.90 0.88 13.63
C GLN A 28 -13.54 0.23 12.40
N GLU A 29 -14.84 0.45 12.21
CA GLU A 29 -15.59 -0.06 11.05
C GLU A 29 -15.08 0.49 9.71
N GLN A 30 -14.74 1.79 9.65
CA GLN A 30 -14.14 2.41 8.46
C GLN A 30 -12.74 1.85 8.16
N VAL A 31 -11.94 1.58 9.18
CA VAL A 31 -10.61 0.97 9.02
C VAL A 31 -10.74 -0.47 8.48
N ASP A 32 -11.70 -1.22 9.02
CA ASP A 32 -11.95 -2.61 8.60
C ASP A 32 -12.47 -2.68 7.16
N GLU A 33 -13.35 -1.75 6.77
CA GLU A 33 -13.85 -1.63 5.40
C GLU A 33 -12.71 -1.27 4.41
N MET A 34 -11.88 -0.29 4.76
CA MET A 34 -10.72 0.09 3.95
C MET A 34 -9.74 -1.09 3.80
N ASN A 35 -9.50 -1.84 4.88
CA ASN A 35 -8.62 -3.00 4.85
C ASN A 35 -9.18 -4.12 3.96
N GLN A 36 -10.50 -4.33 3.96
CA GLN A 36 -11.15 -5.27 3.06
C GLN A 36 -10.91 -4.90 1.59
N GLN A 37 -11.12 -3.63 1.22
CA GLN A 37 -10.88 -3.16 -0.16
C GLN A 37 -9.41 -3.33 -0.60
N LEU A 38 -8.47 -3.00 0.29
CA LEU A 38 -7.05 -3.19 0.03
C LEU A 38 -6.69 -4.67 -0.10
N SER A 39 -7.30 -5.54 0.71
CA SER A 39 -7.04 -6.98 0.69
C SER A 39 -7.53 -7.64 -0.59
N GLN A 40 -8.69 -7.22 -1.12
CA GLN A 40 -9.24 -7.73 -2.39
C GLN A 40 -8.29 -7.52 -3.58
N THR A 41 -7.58 -6.39 -3.60
CA THR A 41 -6.72 -5.96 -4.72
C THR A 41 -5.23 -6.20 -4.45
N ARG A 42 -4.87 -6.72 -3.27
CA ARG A 42 -3.48 -6.96 -2.86
C ARG A 42 -2.76 -7.92 -3.79
N SER A 43 -3.39 -9.05 -4.11
CA SER A 43 -2.80 -10.08 -4.97
C SER A 43 -2.50 -9.56 -6.38
N GLN A 44 -3.41 -8.75 -6.94
CA GLN A 44 -3.24 -8.10 -8.23
C GLN A 44 -2.05 -7.13 -8.22
N ARG A 45 -1.93 -6.28 -7.19
CA ARG A 45 -0.77 -5.38 -7.04
C ARG A 45 0.56 -6.13 -6.93
N VAL A 46 0.61 -7.19 -6.12
CA VAL A 46 1.83 -8.00 -5.97
C VAL A 46 2.16 -8.73 -7.27
N ARG A 47 1.15 -9.27 -7.96
CA ARG A 47 1.31 -9.90 -9.27
C ARG A 47 1.85 -8.92 -10.30
N ALA A 48 1.31 -7.71 -10.37
CA ALA A 48 1.79 -6.66 -11.27
C ALA A 48 3.26 -6.32 -11.07
N ALA A 49 3.71 -6.34 -9.81
CA ALA A 49 5.09 -6.04 -9.46
C ALA A 49 6.06 -7.19 -9.81
N MET A 50 5.71 -8.44 -9.51
CA MET A 50 6.64 -9.58 -9.66
C MET A 50 6.48 -10.38 -10.96
N PHE A 51 5.25 -10.43 -11.49
CA PHE A 51 4.84 -11.23 -12.65
C PHE A 51 4.00 -10.40 -13.63
N PRO A 52 4.53 -9.27 -14.13
CA PRO A 52 3.80 -8.41 -15.04
C PRO A 52 3.34 -9.15 -16.31
N GLU A 53 4.07 -10.19 -16.74
CA GLU A 53 3.71 -11.02 -17.89
C GLU A 53 2.47 -11.90 -17.69
N THR A 54 1.94 -11.98 -16.46
CA THR A 54 0.73 -12.76 -16.13
C THR A 54 -0.54 -11.92 -16.06
N LEU A 55 -0.41 -10.62 -16.32
CA LEU A 55 -1.55 -9.70 -16.35
C LEU A 55 -2.18 -9.64 -17.74
N GLU A 56 -3.50 -9.50 -17.76
CA GLU A 56 -4.24 -9.22 -18.98
C GLU A 56 -4.03 -7.76 -19.41
N GLU A 57 -3.83 -7.54 -20.70
CA GLU A 57 -3.68 -6.19 -21.25
C GLU A 57 -4.95 -5.36 -20.97
N GLY A 58 -4.78 -4.17 -20.38
CA GLY A 58 -5.89 -3.28 -20.05
C GLY A 58 -6.51 -3.49 -18.66
N MET A 59 -5.98 -4.40 -17.83
CA MET A 59 -6.43 -4.54 -16.43
C MET A 59 -6.05 -3.31 -15.60
N GLU A 60 -7.04 -2.63 -15.03
CA GLU A 60 -6.81 -1.52 -14.09
C GLU A 60 -6.53 -2.05 -12.68
N ILE A 61 -5.41 -1.64 -12.09
CA ILE A 61 -5.01 -2.05 -10.74
C ILE A 61 -5.08 -0.85 -9.80
N PRO A 62 -5.92 -0.90 -8.75
CA PRO A 62 -6.06 0.21 -7.81
C PRO A 62 -4.74 0.53 -7.11
N SER A 63 -4.32 1.80 -7.22
CA SER A 63 -3.10 2.31 -6.59
C SER A 63 -3.32 2.57 -5.10
N THR A 64 -2.28 2.31 -4.30
CA THR A 64 -2.21 2.67 -2.87
C THR A 64 -1.28 3.85 -2.62
N GLN A 65 -0.95 4.61 -3.66
CA GLN A 65 -0.04 5.73 -3.58
C GLN A 65 -0.74 6.93 -2.93
N LEU A 66 -0.18 7.43 -1.82
CA LEU A 66 -0.71 8.59 -1.10
C LEU A 66 -0.15 9.91 -1.66
N ASP A 67 1.11 9.90 -2.09
CA ASP A 67 1.82 11.04 -2.66
C ASP A 67 2.48 10.61 -3.98
N GLN A 68 2.24 11.37 -5.05
CA GLN A 68 2.80 11.09 -6.37
C GLN A 68 4.34 11.20 -6.39
N ALA A 69 4.93 11.98 -5.49
CA ALA A 69 6.38 12.11 -5.38
C ALA A 69 7.03 10.89 -4.70
N GLN A 70 6.25 10.06 -3.99
CA GLN A 70 6.78 8.93 -3.21
C GLN A 70 6.28 7.59 -3.75
N PRO A 71 7.17 6.72 -4.25
CA PRO A 71 6.76 5.39 -4.70
C PRO A 71 6.36 4.51 -3.51
N THR A 72 5.35 3.68 -3.72
CA THR A 72 4.90 2.67 -2.77
C THR A 72 5.98 1.59 -2.54
N ALA A 73 5.89 0.85 -1.43
CA ALA A 73 6.77 -0.28 -1.18
C ALA A 73 6.71 -1.34 -2.30
N VAL A 74 5.53 -1.60 -2.86
CA VAL A 74 5.34 -2.53 -3.98
C VAL A 74 6.10 -2.05 -5.20
N GLN A 75 5.96 -0.77 -5.59
CA GLN A 75 6.70 -0.19 -6.72
C GLN A 75 8.22 -0.24 -6.54
N ARG A 76 8.73 0.07 -5.34
CA ARG A 76 10.18 0.01 -5.05
C ARG A 76 10.72 -1.42 -5.12
N LEU A 77 9.88 -2.43 -4.84
CA LEU A 77 10.28 -3.83 -4.82
C LEU A 77 10.05 -4.55 -6.16
N SER A 78 9.32 -3.95 -7.10
CA SER A 78 9.02 -4.56 -8.41
C SER A 78 10.29 -5.03 -9.14
N GLU A 79 11.23 -4.12 -9.42
CA GLU A 79 12.46 -4.45 -10.13
C GLU A 79 13.35 -5.48 -9.41
N PRO A 80 13.73 -5.32 -8.14
CA PRO A 80 14.58 -6.30 -7.46
C PRO A 80 13.92 -7.67 -7.32
N SER A 81 12.59 -7.72 -7.18
CA SER A 81 11.86 -8.98 -7.13
C SER A 81 11.81 -9.69 -8.49
N GLN A 82 11.66 -8.95 -9.59
CA GLN A 82 11.76 -9.50 -10.93
C GLN A 82 13.17 -10.00 -11.23
N MET A 83 14.22 -9.27 -10.85
CA MET A 83 15.60 -9.74 -11.01
C MET A 83 15.83 -11.06 -10.27
N LEU A 84 15.35 -11.18 -9.04
CA LEU A 84 15.42 -12.41 -8.26
C LEU A 84 14.70 -13.57 -8.96
N LYS A 85 13.47 -13.33 -9.43
CA LYS A 85 12.71 -14.33 -10.22
C LYS A 85 13.51 -14.80 -11.43
N HIS A 86 14.05 -13.89 -12.25
CA HIS A 86 14.82 -14.25 -13.45
C HIS A 86 16.06 -15.06 -13.10
N ALA A 87 16.81 -14.65 -12.07
CA ALA A 87 18.02 -15.38 -11.65
C ALA A 87 17.68 -16.81 -11.20
N VAL A 88 16.59 -16.98 -10.44
CA VAL A 88 16.12 -18.30 -9.99
C VAL A 88 15.67 -19.15 -11.17
N VAL A 89 14.92 -18.57 -12.12
CA VAL A 89 14.48 -19.28 -13.34
C VAL A 89 15.67 -19.74 -14.18
N ASN A 90 16.68 -18.88 -14.36
CA ASN A 90 17.90 -19.22 -15.10
C ASN A 90 18.68 -20.35 -14.42
N LEU A 91 18.77 -20.33 -13.09
CA LEU A 91 19.40 -21.39 -12.32
C LEU A 91 18.65 -22.72 -12.44
N ILE A 92 17.33 -22.70 -12.34
CA ILE A 92 16.49 -23.92 -12.47
C ILE A 92 16.63 -24.52 -13.88
N ASN A 93 16.65 -23.66 -14.90
CA ASN A 93 16.74 -24.07 -16.30
C ASN A 93 18.19 -24.17 -16.79
N TYR A 94 19.16 -24.06 -15.90
CA TYR A 94 20.56 -24.18 -16.26
C TYR A 94 20.81 -25.61 -16.75
N GLN A 95 20.99 -25.74 -18.06
CA GLN A 95 21.58 -26.92 -18.67
C GLN A 95 23.07 -26.63 -18.83
N ASP A 96 23.90 -27.56 -18.40
CA ASP A 96 25.35 -27.44 -18.52
C ASP A 96 25.69 -27.30 -20.01
N ASP A 97 26.21 -26.14 -20.43
CA ASP A 97 26.66 -25.91 -21.81
C ASP A 97 27.70 -26.98 -22.27
N ALA A 98 28.24 -27.76 -21.32
CA ALA A 98 29.09 -28.91 -21.56
C ALA A 98 28.39 -30.11 -22.25
N ASP A 99 27.08 -30.33 -22.04
CA ASP A 99 26.36 -31.45 -22.67
C ASP A 99 25.80 -31.11 -24.06
N LEU A 100 25.73 -29.83 -24.43
CA LEU A 100 25.29 -29.39 -25.76
C LEU A 100 26.42 -29.44 -26.79
N ALA A 101 27.68 -29.35 -26.35
CA ALA A 101 28.87 -29.39 -27.22
C ALA A 101 29.30 -30.81 -27.65
N THR A 102 28.61 -31.86 -27.19
CA THR A 102 28.93 -33.26 -27.50
C THR A 102 27.90 -33.96 -28.40
N ARG A 103 26.95 -33.23 -29.00
CA ARG A 103 26.01 -33.75 -30.01
C ARG A 103 26.22 -33.18 -31.40
#